data_AF-A0A8T6A7X9-F1
#
_entry.id   AF-A0A8T6A7X9-F1
#
_cell.length_a   1.000
_cell.length_b   1.000
_cell.length_c   1.000
_cell.angle_alpha   90.00
_cell.angle_beta   90.00
_cell.angle_gamma   90.00
#
_symmetry.space_group_name_H-M   'P 1'
#
loop_
_entity.id
_entity.type
_entity.pdbx_description
1 polymer ?
#
loop_
_entity_poly.entity_id
_entity_poly.type
_entity_poly.pdbx_seq_one_letter_code
_entity_poly.pdbx_strand_id
1 'polypeptide(L)'
;LGKINGAVGNYNAHIAAYPEVDWHQFSEEFVTSLGIQWNPYTTQIEPHDYIAELFDCVARFNTILIDFDRDVWGYIALNHFKQKTIAGEIGSSTMPHKVNPIDFENSEGNLGLSNAVLQHLASKLPVSRWQRDLTDSTVLRNLGVGIGYALIAYQSTLKGVSKLEVNRDHLLDELDHNWEVLAEPIQTVMRRYGIEKPYEKLKELTRGKRVDAEGMKQFIDGLALPEEEKARLKAMTPANYIGRAITMVDELK
;
A
#
# COMPACT_ATOMS: atom_id res chain seq x y z
N LEU A 1 -4.92 -15.57 -21.03
CA LEU A 1 -5.74 -16.07 -22.14
C LEU A 1 -4.84 -16.57 -23.27
N GLY A 2 -5.33 -17.37 -24.21
CA GLY A 2 -4.56 -17.85 -25.37
C GLY A 2 -5.44 -18.19 -26.57
N LYS A 3 -4.87 -18.23 -27.77
CA LYS A 3 -5.63 -18.39 -29.02
C LYS A 3 -4.88 -19.21 -30.08
N ILE A 4 -5.61 -19.93 -30.94
CA ILE A 4 -5.08 -20.58 -32.16
C ILE A 4 -6.14 -20.62 -33.28
N ASN A 5 -6.29 -19.53 -34.01
CA ASN A 5 -7.33 -19.37 -35.03
C ASN A 5 -6.81 -18.80 -36.37
N GLY A 6 -5.51 -18.99 -36.62
CA GLY A 6 -4.87 -18.71 -37.91
C GLY A 6 -4.63 -17.23 -38.21
N ALA A 7 -4.49 -16.92 -39.51
CA ALA A 7 -3.92 -15.66 -40.00
C ALA A 7 -4.73 -14.41 -39.62
N VAL A 8 -6.05 -14.50 -39.52
CA VAL A 8 -6.92 -13.34 -39.23
C VAL A 8 -8.04 -13.67 -38.24
N GLY A 9 -7.93 -14.79 -37.51
CA GLY A 9 -8.92 -15.18 -36.51
C GLY A 9 -10.00 -16.17 -36.96
N ASN A 10 -10.02 -16.56 -38.25
CA ASN A 10 -11.17 -17.25 -38.85
C ASN A 10 -10.86 -18.64 -39.42
N TYR A 11 -9.75 -19.26 -39.02
CA TYR A 11 -9.39 -20.63 -39.42
C TYR A 11 -9.26 -20.87 -40.95
N ASN A 12 -9.14 -19.83 -41.79
CA ASN A 12 -9.28 -19.93 -43.25
C ASN A 12 -8.41 -21.03 -43.90
N ALA A 13 -7.13 -21.07 -43.55
CA ALA A 13 -6.20 -22.07 -44.09
C ALA A 13 -6.50 -23.50 -43.59
N HIS A 14 -7.00 -23.61 -42.36
CA HIS A 14 -7.35 -24.89 -41.76
C HIS A 14 -8.60 -25.48 -42.43
N ILE A 15 -9.64 -24.66 -42.60
CA ILE A 15 -10.88 -25.04 -43.30
C ILE A 15 -10.61 -25.36 -44.78
N ALA A 16 -9.69 -24.63 -45.44
CA ALA A 16 -9.31 -24.92 -46.82
C ALA A 16 -8.61 -26.28 -46.99
N ALA A 17 -7.86 -26.72 -45.97
CA ALA A 17 -7.17 -28.00 -45.97
C ALA A 17 -8.06 -29.17 -45.52
N TYR A 18 -8.87 -28.95 -44.48
CA TYR A 18 -9.75 -29.94 -43.86
C TYR A 18 -11.08 -29.29 -43.46
N PRO A 19 -12.06 -29.21 -44.38
CA PRO A 19 -13.35 -28.57 -44.13
C PRO A 19 -14.26 -29.35 -43.18
N GLU A 20 -14.01 -30.64 -42.96
CA GLU A 20 -14.79 -31.53 -42.09
C GLU A 20 -14.37 -31.50 -40.62
N VAL A 21 -13.25 -30.87 -40.28
CA VAL A 21 -12.75 -30.77 -38.90
C VAL A 21 -13.36 -29.55 -38.21
N ASP A 22 -13.90 -29.74 -36.99
CA ASP A 22 -14.30 -28.62 -36.13
C ASP A 22 -13.07 -27.93 -35.54
N TRP A 23 -12.56 -26.95 -36.28
CA TRP A 23 -11.39 -26.16 -35.88
C TRP A 23 -11.64 -25.25 -34.67
N HIS A 24 -12.90 -24.93 -34.38
CA HIS A 24 -13.26 -24.13 -33.22
C HIS A 24 -13.12 -24.96 -31.95
N GLN A 25 -13.73 -26.16 -31.94
CA GLN A 25 -13.59 -27.14 -30.87
C GLN A 25 -12.13 -27.56 -30.69
N PHE A 26 -11.42 -27.88 -31.79
CA PHE A 26 -10.00 -28.22 -31.73
C PHE A 26 -9.16 -27.10 -31.09
N SER A 27 -9.42 -25.84 -31.45
CA SER A 27 -8.70 -24.69 -30.87
C SER A 27 -8.95 -24.58 -29.37
N GLU A 28 -10.17 -24.81 -28.90
CA GLU A 28 -10.50 -24.78 -27.48
C GLU A 28 -9.80 -25.92 -26.73
N GLU A 29 -9.96 -27.16 -27.21
CA GLU A 29 -9.36 -28.35 -26.60
C GLU A 29 -7.83 -28.22 -26.54
N PHE A 30 -7.20 -27.74 -27.61
CA PHE A 30 -5.75 -27.54 -27.63
C PHE A 30 -5.31 -26.49 -26.61
N VAL A 31 -5.92 -25.30 -26.59
CA VAL A 31 -5.48 -24.22 -25.69
C VAL A 31 -5.75 -24.58 -24.23
N THR A 32 -6.90 -25.18 -23.94
CA THR A 32 -7.24 -25.60 -22.59
C THR A 32 -6.40 -26.79 -22.11
N SER A 33 -5.93 -27.67 -23.01
CA SER A 33 -4.97 -28.74 -22.67
C SER A 33 -3.63 -28.21 -22.13
N LEU A 34 -3.29 -26.95 -22.43
CA LEU A 34 -2.10 -26.27 -21.92
C LEU A 34 -2.32 -25.60 -20.56
N GLY A 35 -3.50 -25.73 -19.95
CA GLY A 35 -3.87 -25.01 -18.73
C GLY A 35 -4.13 -23.52 -18.94
N ILE A 36 -4.34 -23.09 -20.18
CA ILE A 36 -4.60 -21.69 -20.55
C ILE A 36 -6.09 -21.50 -20.83
N GLN A 37 -6.66 -20.42 -20.31
CA GLN A 37 -8.02 -20.03 -20.68
C GLN A 37 -8.06 -19.57 -22.15
N TRP A 38 -8.96 -20.18 -22.93
CA TRP A 38 -9.07 -19.94 -24.36
C TRP A 38 -9.80 -18.63 -24.69
N ASN A 39 -9.32 -17.94 -25.73
CA ASN A 39 -9.95 -16.77 -26.32
C ASN A 39 -10.45 -17.10 -27.75
N PRO A 40 -11.76 -17.28 -27.96
CA PRO A 40 -12.32 -17.66 -29.26
C PRO A 40 -12.27 -16.54 -30.31
N TYR A 41 -12.31 -15.28 -29.87
CA TYR A 41 -12.49 -14.12 -30.76
C TYR A 41 -11.25 -13.24 -30.75
N THR A 42 -10.41 -13.42 -31.76
CA THR A 42 -9.20 -12.62 -31.92
C THR A 42 -9.01 -12.21 -33.36
N THR A 43 -8.19 -11.21 -33.59
CA THR A 43 -7.65 -10.94 -34.92
C THR A 43 -6.43 -11.85 -35.15
N GLN A 44 -5.39 -11.35 -35.82
CA GLN A 44 -4.15 -12.07 -35.95
C GLN A 44 -3.38 -12.20 -34.63
N ILE A 45 -3.61 -11.29 -33.67
CA ILE A 45 -3.03 -11.30 -32.32
C ILE A 45 -4.10 -11.58 -31.26
N GLU A 46 -3.70 -12.02 -30.08
CA GLU A 46 -4.54 -11.92 -28.87
C GLU A 46 -4.67 -10.44 -28.50
N PRO A 47 -5.84 -9.94 -28.04
CA PRO A 47 -6.04 -8.51 -27.78
C PRO A 47 -5.26 -7.95 -26.58
N HIS A 48 -4.59 -8.78 -25.79
CA HIS A 48 -3.74 -8.41 -24.66
C HIS A 48 -4.46 -7.75 -23.47
N ASP A 49 -5.80 -7.76 -23.43
CA ASP A 49 -6.59 -7.13 -22.36
C ASP A 49 -6.26 -7.72 -20.99
N TYR A 50 -6.07 -9.04 -20.90
CA TYR A 50 -5.71 -9.69 -19.63
C TYR A 50 -4.30 -9.30 -19.15
N ILE A 51 -3.40 -8.92 -20.07
CA ILE A 51 -2.07 -8.42 -19.72
C ILE A 51 -2.20 -7.03 -19.12
N ALA A 52 -3.02 -6.17 -19.73
CA ALA A 52 -3.31 -4.85 -19.20
C ALA A 52 -3.95 -4.93 -17.79
N GLU A 53 -4.96 -5.78 -17.62
CA GLU A 53 -5.61 -6.02 -16.33
C GLU A 53 -4.59 -6.46 -15.26
N LEU A 54 -3.76 -7.45 -15.57
CA LEU A 54 -2.71 -7.93 -14.67
C LEU A 54 -1.76 -6.80 -14.25
N PHE A 55 -1.29 -6.02 -15.21
CA PHE A 55 -0.32 -4.95 -14.96
C PHE A 55 -0.92 -3.77 -14.19
N ASP A 56 -2.17 -3.43 -14.43
CA ASP A 56 -2.88 -2.44 -13.62
C ASP A 56 -3.11 -2.94 -12.19
N CYS A 57 -3.39 -4.24 -11.99
CA CYS A 57 -3.43 -4.86 -10.66
C CYS A 57 -2.08 -4.74 -9.93
N VAL A 58 -0.98 -5.09 -10.60
CA VAL A 58 0.37 -4.96 -10.02
C VAL A 58 0.71 -3.50 -9.74
N ALA A 59 0.37 -2.58 -10.64
CA ALA A 59 0.65 -1.15 -10.43
C ALA A 59 -0.10 -0.57 -9.22
N ARG A 60 -1.35 -1.00 -9.00
CA ARG A 60 -2.11 -0.65 -7.78
C ARG A 60 -1.46 -1.19 -6.52
N PHE A 61 -1.00 -2.44 -6.54
CA PHE A 61 -0.26 -3.02 -5.41
C PHE A 61 1.03 -2.24 -5.14
N ASN A 62 1.79 -1.89 -6.17
CA ASN A 62 2.98 -1.06 -6.06
C ASN A 62 2.68 0.30 -5.44
N THR A 63 1.56 0.93 -5.77
CA THR A 63 1.15 2.20 -5.15
C THR A 63 0.91 2.05 -3.64
N ILE A 64 0.28 0.96 -3.20
CA ILE A 64 0.10 0.66 -1.77
C ILE A 64 1.47 0.48 -1.10
N LEU A 65 2.40 -0.21 -1.75
CA LEU A 65 3.73 -0.45 -1.21
C LEU A 65 4.60 0.81 -1.18
N ILE A 66 4.47 1.72 -2.15
CA ILE A 66 5.10 3.06 -2.12
C ILE A 66 4.63 3.83 -0.90
N ASP A 67 3.32 3.83 -0.63
CA ASP A 67 2.74 4.53 0.54
C ASP A 67 3.32 3.95 1.85
N PHE A 68 3.39 2.62 1.94
CA PHE A 68 4.05 1.92 3.04
C PHE A 68 5.53 2.29 3.20
N ASP A 69 6.31 2.27 2.13
CA ASP A 69 7.75 2.61 2.18
C ASP A 69 7.96 4.05 2.68
N ARG A 70 7.11 4.99 2.26
CA ARG A 70 7.16 6.40 2.67
C ARG A 70 6.76 6.61 4.12
N ASP A 71 5.71 5.93 4.59
CA ASP A 71 5.29 5.99 5.99
C ASP A 71 6.36 5.40 6.91
N VAL A 72 6.93 4.25 6.54
CA VAL A 72 8.01 3.62 7.33
C VAL A 72 9.27 4.49 7.35
N TRP A 73 9.62 5.12 6.23
CA TRP A 73 10.67 6.13 6.20
C TRP A 73 10.38 7.26 7.20
N GLY A 74 9.14 7.75 7.24
CA GLY A 74 8.69 8.77 8.18
C GLY A 74 8.81 8.33 9.64
N TYR A 75 8.36 7.11 9.97
CA TYR A 75 8.50 6.54 11.31
C TYR A 75 9.98 6.38 11.73
N ILE A 76 10.87 6.03 10.81
CA ILE A 76 12.32 5.99 11.10
C ILE A 76 12.87 7.41 11.32
N ALA A 77 12.46 8.39 10.50
CA ALA A 77 12.87 9.78 10.65
C ALA A 77 12.40 10.40 11.99
N LEU A 78 11.22 9.98 12.46
CA LEU A 78 10.67 10.31 13.78
C LEU A 78 11.22 9.43 14.91
N ASN A 79 12.19 8.55 14.63
CA ASN A 79 12.82 7.68 15.63
C ASN A 79 11.84 6.72 16.33
N HIS A 80 10.68 6.45 15.73
CA HIS A 80 9.71 5.42 16.16
C HIS A 80 10.26 4.02 15.94
N PHE A 81 11.07 3.85 14.89
CA PHE A 81 11.86 2.67 14.64
C PHE A 81 13.36 2.98 14.66
N LYS A 82 14.10 2.10 15.31
CA LYS A 82 15.55 1.94 15.12
C LYS A 82 15.79 0.92 14.01
N GLN A 83 16.98 0.97 13.42
CA GLN A 83 17.41 -0.01 12.42
C GLN A 83 18.52 -0.89 13.00
N LYS A 84 18.29 -2.20 12.98
CA LYS A 84 19.29 -3.20 13.38
C LYS A 84 20.48 -3.12 12.43
N THR A 85 21.68 -3.05 12.99
CA THR A 85 22.91 -3.13 12.20
C THR A 85 23.21 -4.59 11.87
N ILE A 86 23.42 -4.87 10.59
CA ILE A 86 23.93 -6.17 10.14
C ILE A 86 25.46 -6.07 10.10
N ALA A 87 26.15 -7.04 10.69
CA ALA A 87 27.61 -7.06 10.71
C ALA A 87 28.18 -6.97 9.28
N GLY A 88 29.00 -5.94 9.02
CA GLY A 88 29.62 -5.69 7.72
C GLY A 88 28.89 -4.68 6.81
N GLU A 89 27.68 -4.22 7.15
CA GLU A 89 27.04 -3.11 6.42
C GLU A 89 27.64 -1.75 6.83
N ILE A 90 28.07 -0.96 5.85
CA ILE A 90 28.52 0.43 6.05
C ILE A 90 27.31 1.35 5.83
N GLY A 91 26.77 1.94 6.89
CA GLY A 91 25.57 2.79 6.82
C GLY A 91 25.79 4.18 6.21
N SER A 92 26.95 4.80 6.47
CA SER A 92 27.37 6.08 5.88
C SER A 92 28.89 6.11 5.72
N SER A 93 29.35 6.64 4.59
CA SER A 93 30.79 6.76 4.26
C SER A 93 31.54 7.77 5.12
N THR A 94 30.82 8.68 5.81
CA THR A 94 31.43 9.76 6.62
C THR A 94 30.93 9.80 8.06
N MET A 95 29.81 9.15 8.38
CA MET A 95 29.20 9.14 9.72
C MET A 95 28.98 7.70 10.21
N PRO A 96 29.92 7.11 10.97
CA PRO A 96 29.91 5.68 11.32
C PRO A 96 28.67 5.20 12.11
N HIS A 97 27.96 6.11 12.77
CA HIS A 97 26.77 5.82 13.57
C HIS A 97 25.45 6.01 12.80
N LYS A 98 25.49 6.57 11.57
CA LYS A 98 24.27 6.89 10.82
C LYS A 98 23.82 5.69 9.99
N VAL A 99 22.64 5.17 10.29
CA VAL A 99 21.96 4.12 9.52
C VAL A 99 20.76 4.76 8.81
N ASN A 100 20.78 4.78 7.48
CA ASN A 100 19.71 5.34 6.65
C ASN A 100 18.73 4.23 6.21
N PRO A 101 17.44 4.52 6.02
CA PRO A 101 16.42 3.56 5.58
C PRO A 101 16.52 3.21 4.08
N ILE A 102 17.74 2.88 3.61
CA ILE A 102 18.06 2.75 2.17
C ILE A 102 17.26 1.64 1.48
N ASP A 103 16.86 0.61 2.23
CA ASP A 103 16.10 -0.50 1.67
C ASP A 103 14.68 -0.03 1.25
N PHE A 104 14.04 0.84 2.04
CA PHE A 104 12.75 1.44 1.69
C PHE A 104 12.89 2.48 0.57
N GLU A 105 13.93 3.32 0.60
CA GLU A 105 14.22 4.30 -0.46
C GLU A 105 14.48 3.62 -1.83
N ASN A 106 15.18 2.48 -1.80
CA ASN A 106 15.44 1.67 -2.99
C ASN A 106 14.14 1.03 -3.53
N SER A 107 13.29 0.51 -2.63
CA SER A 107 11.98 0.00 -3.01
C SER A 107 11.12 1.08 -3.67
N GLU A 108 10.93 2.22 -3.01
CA GLU A 108 10.11 3.34 -3.52
C GLU A 108 10.52 3.74 -4.95
N GLY A 109 11.83 3.89 -5.20
CA GLY A 109 12.34 4.24 -6.52
C GLY A 109 12.07 3.17 -7.58
N ASN A 110 12.26 1.90 -7.26
CA ASN A 110 12.02 0.80 -8.19
C ASN A 110 10.52 0.58 -8.46
N LEU A 111 9.64 0.77 -7.47
CA LEU A 111 8.19 0.70 -7.67
C LEU A 111 7.70 1.79 -8.64
N GLY A 112 8.27 3.00 -8.56
CA GLY A 112 7.99 4.07 -9.52
C GLY A 112 8.37 3.68 -10.96
N LEU A 113 9.56 3.10 -11.16
CA LEU A 113 10.01 2.59 -12.46
C LEU A 113 9.14 1.44 -12.96
N SER A 114 8.78 0.50 -12.06
CA SER A 114 7.87 -0.59 -12.36
C SER A 114 6.53 -0.05 -12.91
N ASN A 115 5.89 0.86 -12.18
CA ASN A 115 4.61 1.43 -12.56
C ASN A 115 4.67 2.15 -13.91
N ALA A 116 5.72 2.94 -14.16
CA ALA A 116 5.89 3.64 -15.43
C ALA A 116 5.92 2.66 -16.63
N VAL A 117 6.63 1.54 -16.50
CA VAL A 117 6.69 0.52 -17.55
C VAL A 117 5.37 -0.22 -17.67
N LEU A 118 4.80 -0.70 -16.55
CA LEU A 118 3.58 -1.50 -16.54
C LEU A 118 2.37 -0.74 -17.09
N GLN A 119 2.21 0.54 -16.75
CA GLN A 119 1.14 1.39 -17.29
C GLN A 119 1.30 1.68 -18.79
N HIS A 120 2.54 1.83 -19.26
CA HIS A 120 2.79 1.92 -20.69
C HIS A 120 2.38 0.64 -21.41
N LEU A 121 2.73 -0.53 -20.87
CA LEU A 121 2.34 -1.83 -21.43
C LEU A 121 0.82 -1.99 -21.46
N ALA A 122 0.14 -1.69 -20.35
CA ALA A 122 -1.32 -1.79 -20.22
C ALA A 122 -2.07 -0.89 -21.21
N SER A 123 -1.60 0.34 -21.43
CA SER A 123 -2.22 1.28 -22.36
C SER A 123 -1.90 0.99 -23.83
N LYS A 124 -0.70 0.48 -24.14
CA LYS A 124 -0.26 0.28 -25.54
C LYS A 124 -0.67 -1.06 -26.12
N LEU A 125 -0.68 -2.14 -25.34
CA LEU A 125 -0.86 -3.50 -25.88
C LEU A 125 -2.27 -3.73 -26.46
N PRO A 126 -3.36 -3.26 -25.84
CA PRO A 126 -4.72 -3.47 -26.36
C PRO A 126 -5.07 -2.74 -27.65
N VAL A 127 -4.19 -1.86 -28.15
CA VAL A 127 -4.45 -1.05 -29.35
C VAL A 127 -3.54 -1.49 -30.49
N SER A 128 -4.16 -1.95 -31.58
CA SER A 128 -3.48 -2.38 -32.81
C SER A 128 -4.32 -1.99 -34.02
N ARG A 129 -3.69 -1.50 -35.10
CA ARG A 129 -4.43 -1.07 -36.30
C ARG A 129 -5.01 -2.27 -37.06
N TRP A 130 -6.31 -2.23 -37.35
CA TRP A 130 -7.03 -3.26 -38.14
C TRP A 130 -6.83 -4.68 -37.57
N GLN A 131 -6.46 -5.68 -38.39
CA GLN A 131 -6.25 -7.06 -37.93
C GLN A 131 -4.94 -7.24 -37.14
N ARG A 132 -3.99 -6.31 -37.28
CA ARG A 132 -2.86 -6.01 -36.39
C ARG A 132 -1.90 -5.03 -37.06
N ASP A 133 -1.12 -4.33 -36.27
CA ASP A 133 0.25 -3.93 -36.59
C ASP A 133 1.25 -4.69 -35.72
N LEU A 134 2.56 -4.54 -35.98
CA LEU A 134 3.62 -5.33 -35.31
C LEU A 134 4.31 -4.59 -34.15
N THR A 135 3.74 -3.46 -33.71
CA THR A 135 4.37 -2.64 -32.65
C THR A 135 4.33 -3.34 -31.28
N ASP A 136 3.37 -4.24 -31.07
CA ASP A 136 3.25 -5.06 -29.86
C ASP A 136 4.46 -6.00 -29.70
N SER A 137 5.00 -6.55 -30.78
CA SER A 137 6.12 -7.51 -30.74
C SER A 137 7.37 -6.99 -30.02
N THR A 138 7.77 -5.73 -30.25
CA THR A 138 8.92 -5.15 -29.54
C THR A 138 8.56 -4.80 -28.09
N VAL A 139 7.32 -4.41 -27.84
CA VAL A 139 6.85 -4.02 -26.51
C VAL A 139 6.68 -5.23 -25.59
N LEU A 140 6.18 -6.36 -26.10
CA LEU A 140 6.06 -7.63 -25.35
C LEU A 140 7.42 -8.19 -24.89
N ARG A 141 8.54 -7.77 -25.48
CA ARG A 141 9.89 -8.15 -25.00
C ARG A 141 10.25 -7.46 -23.67
N ASN A 142 9.44 -6.49 -23.24
CA ASN A 142 9.65 -5.73 -22.02
C ASN A 142 8.67 -6.12 -20.89
N LEU A 143 7.85 -7.17 -21.06
CA LEU A 143 6.97 -7.68 -19.98
C LEU A 143 7.74 -7.92 -18.68
N GLY A 144 8.93 -8.53 -18.80
CA GLY A 144 9.78 -8.83 -17.64
C GLY A 144 10.45 -7.60 -17.02
N VAL A 145 10.54 -6.46 -17.71
CA VAL A 145 11.25 -5.27 -17.21
C VAL A 145 10.47 -4.62 -16.08
N GLY A 146 9.17 -4.36 -16.30
CA GLY A 146 8.30 -3.77 -15.26
C GLY A 146 8.20 -4.67 -14.03
N ILE A 147 8.06 -5.98 -14.24
CA ILE A 147 8.03 -6.97 -13.16
C ILE A 147 9.39 -7.10 -12.47
N GLY A 148 10.50 -7.00 -13.20
CA GLY A 148 11.85 -7.04 -12.65
C GLY A 148 12.09 -5.93 -11.63
N TYR A 149 11.70 -4.70 -11.96
CA TYR A 149 11.74 -3.58 -11.01
C TYR A 149 10.89 -3.83 -9.77
N ALA A 150 9.66 -4.34 -9.94
CA ALA A 150 8.80 -4.69 -8.81
C ALA A 150 9.44 -5.76 -7.90
N LEU A 151 10.03 -6.81 -8.46
CA LEU A 151 10.66 -7.87 -7.67
C LEU A 151 11.86 -7.38 -6.85
N ILE A 152 12.68 -6.48 -7.43
CA ILE A 152 13.77 -5.82 -6.71
C ILE A 152 13.20 -5.03 -5.53
N ALA A 153 12.17 -4.23 -5.78
CA ALA A 153 11.52 -3.44 -4.75
C ALA A 153 10.96 -4.32 -3.61
N TYR A 154 10.24 -5.39 -3.93
CA TYR A 154 9.67 -6.28 -2.92
C TYR A 154 10.74 -6.91 -2.03
N GLN A 155 11.87 -7.33 -2.62
CA GLN A 155 12.99 -7.85 -1.86
C GLN A 155 13.61 -6.76 -0.96
N SER A 156 13.73 -5.53 -1.46
CA SER A 156 14.20 -4.39 -0.70
C SER A 156 13.26 -4.06 0.48
N THR A 157 11.94 -3.97 0.28
CA THR A 157 10.99 -3.76 1.38
C THR A 157 11.07 -4.87 2.42
N LEU A 158 11.08 -6.15 2.00
CA LEU A 158 11.19 -7.28 2.93
C LEU A 158 12.49 -7.22 3.75
N LYS A 159 13.61 -6.85 3.11
CA LYS A 159 14.88 -6.64 3.80
C LYS A 159 14.79 -5.47 4.79
N GLY A 160 14.20 -4.35 4.39
CA GLY A 160 13.96 -3.19 5.27
C GLY A 160 13.13 -3.56 6.50
N VAL A 161 12.01 -4.26 6.30
CA VAL A 161 11.12 -4.72 7.39
C VAL A 161 11.87 -5.62 8.38
N SER A 162 12.74 -6.51 7.90
CA SER A 162 13.53 -7.39 8.77
C SER A 162 14.48 -6.64 9.72
N LYS A 163 14.85 -5.40 9.36
CA LYS A 163 15.76 -4.53 10.13
C LYS A 163 15.05 -3.63 11.13
N LEU A 164 13.72 -3.51 11.08
CA LEU A 164 12.98 -2.64 11.99
C LEU A 164 13.04 -3.15 13.44
N GLU A 165 13.25 -2.22 14.36
CA GLU A 165 13.16 -2.43 15.79
C GLU A 165 12.36 -1.29 16.43
N VAL A 166 11.25 -1.61 17.09
CA VAL A 166 10.36 -0.61 17.69
C VAL A 166 11.09 0.12 18.82
N ASN A 167 11.10 1.45 18.77
CA ASN A 167 11.63 2.31 19.83
C ASN A 167 10.54 2.66 20.83
N ARG A 168 10.13 1.67 21.64
CA ARG A 168 8.98 1.79 22.55
C ARG A 168 9.11 2.96 23.52
N ASP A 169 10.28 3.18 24.09
CA ASP A 169 10.49 4.25 25.07
C ASP A 169 10.27 5.63 24.45
N HIS A 170 10.75 5.83 23.22
CA HIS A 170 10.53 7.09 22.51
C HIS A 170 9.07 7.32 22.14
N LEU A 171 8.37 6.28 21.69
CA LEU A 171 6.93 6.36 21.40
C LEU A 171 6.11 6.73 22.63
N LEU A 172 6.42 6.13 23.79
CA LEU A 172 5.75 6.45 25.05
C LEU A 172 6.06 7.87 25.53
N ASP A 173 7.31 8.31 25.40
CA ASP A 173 7.73 9.66 25.72
C ASP A 173 7.04 10.70 24.83
N GLU A 174 6.96 10.45 23.52
CA GLU A 174 6.26 11.35 22.59
C GLU A 174 4.77 11.46 22.96
N LEU A 175 4.11 10.34 23.28
CA LEU A 175 2.73 10.35 23.74
C LEU A 175 2.55 11.17 25.03
N ASP A 176 3.47 11.06 25.99
CA ASP A 176 3.40 11.81 27.25
C ASP A 176 3.65 13.32 27.08
N HIS A 177 4.22 13.75 25.95
CA HIS A 177 4.42 15.16 25.61
C HIS A 177 3.27 15.80 24.79
N ASN A 178 2.22 15.02 24.48
CA ASN A 178 1.11 15.44 23.60
C ASN A 178 -0.24 15.15 24.24
N TRP A 179 -0.51 15.65 25.45
CA TRP A 179 -1.79 15.45 26.14
C TRP A 179 -2.98 16.12 25.46
N GLU A 180 -2.74 17.07 24.56
CA GLU A 180 -3.79 17.77 23.79
C GLU A 180 -4.64 16.79 22.95
N VAL A 181 -4.13 15.61 22.61
CA VAL A 181 -4.90 14.57 21.90
C VAL A 181 -6.11 14.07 22.71
N LEU A 182 -6.11 14.24 24.03
CA LEU A 182 -7.25 13.92 24.90
C LEU A 182 -8.36 14.97 24.85
N ALA A 183 -8.19 16.07 24.10
CA ALA A 183 -9.23 17.06 23.93
C ALA A 183 -10.51 16.47 23.31
N GLU A 184 -10.39 15.65 22.27
CA GLU A 184 -11.53 15.04 21.59
C GLU A 184 -12.38 14.13 22.50
N PRO A 185 -11.82 13.14 23.24
CA PRO A 185 -12.64 12.29 24.10
C PRO A 185 -13.31 13.09 25.22
N ILE A 186 -12.62 14.08 25.80
CA ILE A 186 -13.21 14.94 26.83
C ILE A 186 -14.36 15.77 26.24
N GLN A 187 -14.17 16.37 25.06
CA GLN A 187 -15.22 17.10 24.34
C GLN A 187 -16.45 16.21 24.11
N THR A 188 -16.20 14.96 23.70
CA THR A 188 -17.26 14.00 23.38
C THR A 188 -18.06 13.63 24.63
N VAL A 189 -17.38 13.46 25.78
CA VAL A 189 -18.05 13.24 27.07
C VAL A 189 -18.82 14.49 27.51
N MET A 190 -18.25 15.69 27.37
CA MET A 190 -18.97 16.94 27.67
C MET A 190 -20.28 17.05 26.87
N ARG A 191 -20.26 16.69 25.58
CA ARG A 191 -21.48 16.62 24.74
C ARG A 191 -22.49 15.62 25.27
N ARG A 192 -22.05 14.42 25.68
CA ARG A 192 -22.92 13.38 26.28
C ARG A 192 -23.66 13.89 27.52
N TYR A 193 -23.02 14.74 28.33
CA TYR A 193 -23.61 15.31 29.54
C TYR A 193 -24.28 16.68 29.32
N GLY A 194 -24.42 17.15 28.07
CA GLY A 194 -25.12 18.40 27.76
C GLY A 194 -24.39 19.67 28.19
N ILE A 195 -23.06 19.61 28.40
CA ILE A 195 -22.27 20.82 28.72
C ILE A 195 -22.25 21.73 27.49
N GLU A 196 -22.66 22.99 27.68
CA GLU A 196 -22.68 23.99 26.61
C GLU A 196 -21.26 24.33 26.12
N LYS A 197 -21.14 24.57 24.81
CA LYS A 197 -19.93 25.05 24.14
C LYS A 197 -18.65 24.24 24.48
N PRO A 198 -18.67 22.90 24.32
CA PRO A 198 -17.58 22.05 24.78
C PRO A 198 -16.30 22.24 23.95
N TYR A 199 -16.42 22.54 22.65
CA TYR A 199 -15.29 22.83 21.79
C TYR A 199 -14.60 24.14 22.20
N GLU A 200 -15.36 25.18 22.50
CA GLU A 200 -14.84 26.49 22.90
C GLU A 200 -14.10 26.41 24.25
N LYS A 201 -14.66 25.69 25.23
CA LYS A 201 -14.03 25.44 26.52
C LYS A 201 -12.68 24.72 26.39
N LEU A 202 -12.59 23.73 25.50
CA LEU A 202 -11.33 23.02 25.21
C LEU A 202 -10.34 23.85 24.40
N LYS A 203 -10.84 24.66 23.46
CA LYS A 203 -10.01 25.60 22.70
C LYS A 203 -9.34 26.62 23.62
N GLU A 204 -10.01 27.08 24.67
CA GLU A 204 -9.40 27.97 25.66
C GLU A 204 -8.26 27.30 26.43
N LEU A 205 -8.35 26.00 26.69
CA LEU A 205 -7.29 25.22 27.34
C LEU A 205 -6.06 25.01 26.44
N THR A 206 -6.28 24.65 25.17
CA THR A 206 -5.22 24.21 24.25
C THR A 206 -4.64 25.31 23.36
N ARG A 207 -5.28 26.48 23.25
CA ARG A 207 -4.83 27.52 22.33
C ARG A 207 -3.59 28.25 22.84
N GLY A 208 -2.47 28.04 22.16
CA GLY A 208 -1.22 28.75 22.38
C GLY A 208 -0.44 28.30 23.62
N LYS A 209 -0.82 27.18 24.23
CA LYS A 209 -0.15 26.57 25.38
C LYS A 209 -0.05 25.08 25.16
N ARG A 210 1.08 24.49 25.58
CA ARG A 210 1.14 23.04 25.78
C ARG A 210 0.33 22.67 27.01
N VAL A 211 -0.42 21.59 26.94
CA VAL A 211 -1.15 21.02 28.07
C VAL A 211 -0.41 19.76 28.49
N ASP A 212 -0.12 19.65 29.78
CA ASP A 212 0.46 18.46 30.39
C ASP A 212 -0.61 17.68 31.16
N ALA A 213 -0.20 16.56 31.78
CA ALA A 213 -1.06 15.72 32.59
C ALA A 213 -1.83 16.50 33.67
N GLU A 214 -1.16 17.44 34.33
CA GLU A 214 -1.72 18.20 35.44
C GLU A 214 -2.73 19.24 34.95
N GLY A 215 -2.38 19.99 33.90
CA GLY A 215 -3.29 20.93 33.26
C GLY A 215 -4.56 20.26 32.75
N MET A 216 -4.44 19.05 32.20
CA MET A 216 -5.62 18.28 31.77
C MET A 216 -6.51 17.85 32.95
N LYS A 217 -5.91 17.39 34.05
CA LYS A 217 -6.67 17.00 35.26
C LYS A 217 -7.39 18.19 35.89
N GLN A 218 -6.72 19.34 35.99
CA GLN A 218 -7.31 20.58 36.49
C GLN A 218 -8.49 21.06 35.63
N PHE A 219 -8.37 20.92 34.31
CA PHE A 219 -9.49 21.22 33.41
C PHE A 219 -10.70 20.31 33.68
N ILE A 220 -10.47 19.00 33.80
CA ILE A 220 -11.52 18.01 34.10
C ILE A 220 -12.21 18.31 35.44
N ASP A 221 -11.46 18.76 36.45
CA ASP A 221 -12.00 19.13 37.76
C ASP A 221 -13.02 20.29 37.69
N GLY A 222 -12.79 21.24 36.78
CA GLY A 222 -13.68 22.37 36.53
C GLY A 222 -14.96 22.03 35.74
N LEU A 223 -15.11 20.80 35.25
CA LEU A 223 -16.28 20.40 34.47
C LEU A 223 -17.45 20.00 35.38
N ALA A 224 -18.66 20.37 34.95
CA ALA A 224 -19.92 19.94 35.59
C ALA A 224 -20.26 18.48 35.19
N LEU A 225 -19.42 17.54 35.61
CA LEU A 225 -19.55 16.10 35.37
C LEU A 225 -19.70 15.34 36.70
N PRO A 226 -20.34 14.14 36.70
CA PRO A 226 -20.31 13.26 37.86
C PRO A 226 -18.86 12.90 38.27
N GLU A 227 -18.61 12.73 39.57
CA GLU A 227 -17.26 12.46 40.08
C GLU A 227 -16.67 11.13 39.55
N GLU A 228 -17.50 10.11 39.34
CA GLU A 228 -17.08 8.86 38.68
C GLU A 228 -16.58 9.10 37.25
N GLU A 229 -17.26 9.98 36.50
CA GLU A 229 -16.87 10.33 35.14
C GLU A 229 -15.58 11.14 35.12
N LYS A 230 -15.41 12.09 36.05
CA LYS A 230 -14.15 12.81 36.22
C LYS A 230 -13.00 11.87 36.54
N ALA A 231 -13.21 10.92 37.47
CA ALA A 231 -12.19 9.93 37.82
C ALA A 231 -11.80 9.08 36.61
N ARG A 232 -12.78 8.61 35.81
CA ARG A 232 -12.54 7.88 34.57
C ARG A 232 -11.75 8.69 33.55
N LEU A 233 -12.13 9.95 33.32
CA LEU A 233 -11.42 10.85 32.39
C LEU A 233 -10.00 11.15 32.84
N LYS A 234 -9.76 11.35 34.15
CA LYS A 234 -8.40 11.58 34.69
C LYS A 234 -7.50 10.35 34.64
N ALA A 235 -8.06 9.15 34.49
CA ALA A 235 -7.31 7.92 34.28
C ALA A 235 -6.91 7.71 32.80
N MET A 236 -7.45 8.51 31.87
CA MET A 236 -7.02 8.48 30.47
C MET A 236 -5.64 9.10 30.33
N THR A 237 -4.83 8.49 29.46
CA THR A 237 -3.53 8.99 29.01
C THR A 237 -3.49 8.89 27.49
N PRO A 238 -2.63 9.67 26.81
CA PRO A 238 -2.45 9.50 25.37
C PRO A 238 -2.13 8.05 24.98
N ALA A 239 -1.35 7.33 25.80
CA ALA A 239 -0.97 5.95 25.55
C ALA A 239 -2.09 4.90 25.74
N ASN A 240 -3.14 5.21 26.52
CA ASN A 240 -4.28 4.30 26.69
C ASN A 240 -5.52 4.71 25.89
N TYR A 241 -5.52 5.90 25.28
CA TYR A 241 -6.56 6.38 24.38
C TYR A 241 -6.34 5.87 22.94
N ILE A 242 -6.37 4.55 22.77
CA ILE A 242 -6.08 3.87 21.50
C ILE A 242 -7.30 3.22 20.84
N GLY A 243 -8.50 3.46 21.40
CA GLY A 243 -9.75 2.88 20.90
C GLY A 243 -9.68 1.35 20.77
N ARG A 244 -9.95 0.84 19.56
CA ARG A 244 -9.88 -0.60 19.23
C ARG A 244 -8.59 -0.99 18.50
N ALA A 245 -7.55 -0.15 18.48
CA ALA A 245 -6.36 -0.37 17.64
C ALA A 245 -5.76 -1.78 17.79
N ILE A 246 -5.53 -2.24 19.03
CA ILE A 246 -4.97 -3.58 19.30
C ILE A 246 -5.96 -4.68 18.87
N THR A 247 -7.23 -4.55 19.26
CA THR A 247 -8.26 -5.55 18.94
C THR A 247 -8.46 -5.72 17.44
N MET A 248 -8.42 -4.63 16.66
CA MET A 248 -8.53 -4.69 15.21
C MET A 248 -7.34 -5.42 14.58
N VAL A 249 -6.14 -5.32 15.16
CA VAL A 249 -4.97 -6.11 14.71
C VAL A 249 -5.16 -7.60 15.05
N ASP A 250 -5.62 -7.92 16.25
CA ASP A 250 -5.85 -9.30 16.68
C ASP A 250 -6.97 -10.02 15.88
N GLU A 251 -7.89 -9.25 15.30
CA GLU A 251 -9.01 -9.73 14.47
C GLU A 251 -8.62 -10.05 13.01
N LEU A 252 -7.47 -9.57 12.49
CA LEU A 252 -7.03 -9.69 11.09
C LEU A 252 -6.55 -11.10 10.65
N LYS A 253 -7.10 -12.17 11.24
CA LYS A 253 -6.70 -13.56 10.94
C LYS A 253 -6.86 -13.98 9.49
#